data_AF-A0AAV8WMS8-F1
#
_entry.id   AF-A0AAV8WMS8-F1
#
_cell.length_a   1.000
_cell.length_b   1.000
_cell.length_c   1.000
_cell.angle_alpha   90.00
_cell.angle_beta   90.00
_cell.angle_gamma   90.00
#
_symmetry.space_group_name_H-M   'P 1'
#
loop_
_entity.id
_entity.type
_entity.pdbx_description
1 polymer ?
#
loop_
_entity_poly.entity_id
_entity_poly.type
_entity_poly.pdbx_seq_one_letter_code
_entity_poly.pdbx_strand_id
1 'polypeptide(L)' 'MESVQKAKLRYKQYPMIIAKCSKEATNYATCVLKKDNVNLNDCNEEFKQFKSCLQKTALSLKTRI' A
#
# COMPACT_ATOMS: atom_id res chain seq x y z
N MET A 1 25.27 11.52 -1.43
CA MET A 1 24.73 10.39 -2.23
C MET A 1 23.31 10.69 -2.66
N GLU A 2 23.07 10.88 -3.96
CA GLU A 2 21.72 11.18 -4.50
C GLU A 2 20.69 10.07 -4.24
N SER A 3 21.13 8.81 -4.16
CA SER A 3 20.29 7.65 -3.85
C SER A 3 19.56 7.80 -2.51
N VAL A 4 20.27 8.28 -1.49
CA VAL A 4 19.73 8.49 -0.13
C VAL A 4 18.72 9.63 -0.11
N GLN A 5 18.97 10.73 -0.83
CA GLN A 5 18.02 11.83 -0.94
C GLN A 5 16.72 11.41 -1.65
N LYS A 6 16.83 10.66 -2.76
CA LYS A 6 15.67 10.11 -3.48
C LYS A 6 14.87 9.14 -2.60
N ALA A 7 15.54 8.30 -1.81
CA ALA A 7 14.86 7.40 -0.87
C ALA A 7 14.11 8.17 0.24
N LYS A 8 14.72 9.21 0.81
CA LYS A 8 14.06 10.09 1.81
C LYS A 8 12.79 10.74 1.26
N LEU A 9 12.81 11.20 0.01
CA LEU A 9 11.63 11.81 -0.63
C LEU A 9 10.50 10.80 -0.80
N ARG A 10 10.81 9.57 -1.24
CA ARG A 10 9.80 8.49 -1.35
C ARG A 10 9.19 8.14 0.01
N TYR A 11 10.03 8.02 1.03
CA TYR A 11 9.58 7.74 2.40
C TYR A 11 8.61 8.82 2.93
N LYS A 12 8.85 10.10 2.62
CA LYS A 12 7.93 11.18 2.99
C LYS A 12 6.58 11.10 2.28
N GLN A 13 6.55 10.58 1.05
CA GLN A 13 5.31 10.44 0.27
C GLN A 13 4.52 9.18 0.62
N TYR A 14 5.17 8.18 1.23
CA TYR A 14 4.55 6.89 1.55
C TYR A 14 3.31 6.99 2.45
N PRO A 15 3.28 7.79 3.54
CA PRO A 15 2.07 7.98 4.35
C PRO A 15 0.92 8.60 3.54
N MET A 16 1.22 9.52 2.64
CA MET A 16 0.22 10.18 1.79
C MET A 16 -0.39 9.19 0.78
N ILE A 17 0.44 8.30 0.25
CA ILE A 17 0.00 7.22 -0.65
C ILE A 17 -0.95 6.28 0.10
N ILE A 18 -0.58 5.84 1.31
CA ILE A 18 -1.42 4.96 2.13
C ILE A 18 -2.72 5.65 2.52
N ALA A 19 -2.68 6.92 2.89
CA ALA A 19 -3.88 7.68 3.27
C ALA A 19 -4.91 7.75 2.14
N LYS A 20 -4.47 7.88 0.88
CA LYS A 20 -5.36 7.84 -0.29
C LYS A 20 -6.01 6.48 -0.52
N CYS A 21 -5.32 5.40 -0.16
CA CYS A 21 -5.81 4.03 -0.27
C CYS A 21 -6.36 3.49 1.07
N SER A 22 -6.73 4.38 1.99
CA SER A 22 -7.17 4.03 3.35
C SER A 22 -8.38 3.09 3.36
N LYS A 23 -9.30 3.24 2.41
CA LYS A 23 -10.48 2.39 2.28
C LYS A 23 -10.09 0.95 1.92
N GLU A 24 -9.32 0.76 0.86
CA GLU A 24 -8.82 -0.55 0.45
C GLU A 24 -7.90 -1.17 1.51
N ALA A 25 -7.08 -0.36 2.18
CA ALA A 25 -6.25 -0.80 3.31
C ALA A 25 -7.10 -1.34 4.46
N THR A 26 -8.20 -0.66 4.79
CA THR A 26 -9.12 -1.06 5.87
C THR A 26 -9.84 -2.36 5.52
N ASN A 27 -10.25 -2.53 4.26
CA ASN A 27 -10.86 -3.78 3.79
C ASN A 27 -9.90 -4.96 3.91
N TYR A 28 -8.65 -4.79 3.44
CA TYR A 28 -7.62 -5.80 3.59
C TYR A 28 -7.33 -6.10 5.06
N ALA A 29 -7.16 -5.07 5.90
CA ALA A 29 -6.94 -5.23 7.33
C ALA A 29 -8.10 -5.96 8.01
N THR A 30 -9.35 -5.67 7.64
CA THR A 30 -10.53 -6.35 8.17
C THR A 30 -10.54 -7.83 7.82
N CYS A 31 -10.16 -8.19 6.59
CA CYS A 31 -10.05 -9.60 6.19
C CYS A 31 -8.96 -10.33 7.00
N VAL A 32 -7.79 -9.72 7.15
CA VAL A 32 -6.66 -10.28 7.90
C VAL A 32 -7.01 -10.44 9.39
N LEU A 33 -7.60 -9.40 10.01
CA LEU A 33 -7.95 -9.41 11.43
C LEU A 33 -9.11 -10.36 11.78
N LYS A 34 -9.97 -10.69 10.81
CA LYS A 34 -11.04 -11.68 11.02
C LYS A 34 -10.54 -13.12 11.03
N LYS A 35 -9.32 -13.39 10.55
CA LYS A 35 -8.75 -14.73 10.45
C LYS A 35 -7.73 -14.95 11.56
N ASP A 36 -7.95 -15.98 12.36
CA ASP A 36 -7.06 -16.37 13.46
C ASP A 36 -5.72 -16.94 12.93
N ASN A 37 -5.79 -17.72 11.84
CA ASN A 37 -4.64 -18.19 11.07
C ASN A 37 -4.77 -17.74 9.61
N VAL A 38 -4.00 -16.72 9.24
CA VAL A 38 -3.96 -16.17 7.89
C VAL A 38 -3.01 -17.01 7.03
N ASN A 39 -3.52 -17.74 6.04
CA ASN A 39 -2.70 -18.44 5.06
C ASN A 39 -2.41 -17.56 3.85
N LEU A 40 -1.41 -17.98 3.06
CA LEU A 40 -1.09 -17.32 1.80
C LEU A 40 -2.35 -17.32 0.89
N ASN A 41 -2.72 -16.14 0.39
CA ASN A 41 -3.88 -15.88 -0.50
C ASN A 41 -5.27 -15.81 0.16
N ASP A 42 -5.37 -15.87 1.49
CA ASP A 42 -6.68 -15.82 2.18
C ASP A 42 -7.45 -14.49 1.99
N CYS A 43 -6.74 -13.40 1.70
CA CYS A 43 -7.29 -12.05 1.44
C CYS A 43 -6.75 -11.48 0.12
N ASN A 44 -6.57 -12.34 -0.88
CA ASN A 44 -5.89 -11.98 -2.13
C ASN A 44 -6.67 -10.93 -2.94
N GLU A 45 -8.00 -10.96 -2.90
CA GLU A 45 -8.82 -10.01 -3.66
C GLU A 45 -8.69 -8.59 -3.10
N GLU A 46 -8.84 -8.45 -1.79
CA GLU A 46 -8.66 -7.19 -1.06
C GLU A 46 -7.22 -6.68 -1.21
N PHE A 47 -6.24 -7.58 -1.15
CA PHE A 47 -4.85 -7.24 -1.38
C PHE A 47 -4.59 -6.73 -2.81
N LYS A 48 -5.18 -7.37 -3.83
CA LYS A 48 -5.07 -6.90 -5.23
C LYS A 48 -5.66 -5.51 -5.41
N GLN A 49 -6.81 -5.23 -4.79
CA GLN A 49 -7.42 -3.91 -4.83
C GLN A 49 -6.54 -2.86 -4.14
N PHE A 50 -6.03 -3.17 -2.94
CA PHE A 50 -5.12 -2.30 -2.22
C PHE A 50 -3.82 -2.04 -3.00
N LYS A 51 -3.20 -3.09 -3.56
CA LYS A 51 -2.00 -2.98 -4.40
C LYS A 51 -2.26 -2.14 -5.65
N SER A 52 -3.40 -2.31 -6.31
CA SER A 52 -3.77 -1.51 -7.49
C SER A 52 -3.89 -0.03 -7.14
N CYS A 53 -4.50 0.29 -5.99
CA CYS A 53 -4.58 1.66 -5.51
C CYS A 53 -3.21 2.26 -5.21
N LEU A 54 -2.35 1.51 -4.51
CA LEU A 54 -0.97 1.93 -4.22
C LEU A 54 -0.23 2.25 -5.51
N GLN A 55 -0.25 1.35 -6.50
CA GLN A 55 0.42 1.54 -7.78
C GLN A 55 -0.11 2.75 -8.56
N LYS A 56 -1.44 2.93 -8.65
CA LYS A 56 -2.05 4.11 -9.30
C LYS A 56 -1.64 5.41 -8.61
N THR A 57 -1.62 5.41 -7.29
CA THR A 57 -1.27 6.59 -6.49
C THR A 57 0.22 6.91 -6.59
N ALA A 58 1.08 5.88 -6.65
CA ALA A 58 2.51 6.03 -6.93
C ALA A 58 2.78 6.71 -8.27
N LEU A 59 2.11 6.22 -9.32
CA LEU A 59 2.23 6.74 -10.68
C LEU A 59 1.81 8.21 -10.72
N SER A 60 0.70 8.55 -10.06
CA SER A 60 0.23 9.95 -9.94
C SER A 60 1.24 10.85 -9.23
N LEU A 61 1.93 10.35 -8.20
CA LEU A 61 2.94 11.09 -7.43
C LEU A 61 4.36 10.99 -8.03
N LYS A 62 4.52 10.35 -9.19
CA LYS A 62 5.81 10.08 -9.86
C LYS A 62 6.84 9.41 -8.92
N THR A 63 6.37 8.60 -7.98
CA THR A 63 7.20 7.87 -7.02
C THR A 63 7.08 6.37 -7.26
N ARG A 64 8.16 5.64 -6.97
CA ARG A 64 8.17 4.17 -7.01
C ARG A 64 7.91 3.62 -5.61
N ILE A 65 7.07 2.60 -5.53
CA ILE A 65 6.77 1.80 -4.33
C ILE A 65 7.15 0.35 -4.60
#